data_AF-A0A3P3W3Q4-F1
#
_entry.id   AF-A0A3P3W3Q4-F1
#
_cell.length_a   1.000
_cell.length_b   1.000
_cell.length_c   1.000
_cell.angle_alpha   90.00
_cell.angle_beta   90.00
_cell.angle_gamma   90.00
#
_symmetry.space_group_name_H-M   'P 1'
#
loop_
_entity.id
_entity.type
_entity.pdbx_description
1 polymer ?
#
loop_
_entity_poly.entity_id
_entity_poly.type
_entity_poly.pdbx_seq_one_letter_code
_entity_poly.pdbx_strand_id
1 'polypeptide(L)' 'MQSTNRVFVVNVKLLDGNWVKYRAVNGSNGVKRLVQYFDQTFVGDKKWLFCNVYDKETQQQVANYLNGKNPTRP' A
#
# COMPACT_ATOMS: atom_id res chain seq x y z
N MET A 1 -5.40 13.69 24.31
CA MET A 1 -4.38 12.98 23.52
C MET A 1 -4.41 13.53 22.11
N GLN A 2 -3.36 14.20 21.64
CA GLN A 2 -3.31 14.64 20.24
C GLN A 2 -3.33 13.39 19.35
N SER A 3 -4.43 13.17 18.64
CA SER A 3 -4.43 12.30 17.46
C SER A 3 -3.57 13.00 16.41
N THR A 4 -2.26 12.81 16.48
CA THR A 4 -1.36 13.17 15.39
C THR A 4 -1.83 12.35 14.20
N ASN A 5 -2.45 13.01 13.21
CA ASN A 5 -2.89 12.40 11.97
C ASN A 5 -1.64 11.96 11.20
N ARG A 6 -1.08 10.81 11.59
CA ARG A 6 0.08 10.22 10.95
C ARG A 6 -0.28 9.90 9.51
N VAL A 7 0.52 10.45 8.61
CA VAL A 7 0.39 10.22 7.18
C VAL A 7 1.31 9.10 6.78
N PHE A 8 0.77 8.08 6.14
CA PHE A 8 1.53 6.98 5.57
C PHE A 8 1.61 7.10 4.06
N VAL A 9 2.79 6.83 3.49
CA VAL A 9 3.00 6.68 2.05
C VAL A 9 2.91 5.21 1.70
N VAL A 10 2.05 4.87 0.74
CA VAL A 10 1.82 3.49 0.31
C VAL A 10 2.26 3.35 -1.14
N ASN A 11 3.37 2.63 -1.38
CA ASN A 11 3.87 2.33 -2.72
C ASN A 11 3.35 0.96 -3.15
N VAL A 12 2.63 0.88 -4.26
CA VAL A 12 1.95 -0.32 -4.76
C VAL A 12 2.61 -0.74 -6.07
N LYS A 13 3.05 -2.00 -6.15
CA LYS A 13 3.52 -2.63 -7.38
C LYS A 13 2.33 -3.27 -8.10
N LEU A 14 2.19 -2.99 -9.39
CA LEU A 14 1.19 -3.62 -10.26
C LEU A 14 1.82 -4.75 -11.09
N LEU A 15 0.98 -5.65 -11.59
CA LEU A 15 1.35 -6.83 -12.37
C LEU A 15 2.02 -6.46 -13.72
N ASP A 16 1.57 -5.37 -14.34
CA ASP A 16 2.17 -4.78 -15.55
C ASP A 16 3.59 -4.20 -15.33
N GLY A 17 4.12 -4.25 -14.11
CA GLY A 17 5.44 -3.73 -13.77
C GLY A 17 5.44 -2.27 -13.31
N ASN A 18 4.32 -1.56 -13.37
CA ASN A 18 4.24 -0.17 -12.92
C ASN A 18 4.19 -0.06 -11.39
N TRP A 19 4.59 1.11 -10.90
CA TRP A 19 4.49 1.49 -9.49
C TRP A 19 3.53 2.67 -9.33
N VAL A 20 2.62 2.58 -8.36
CA VAL A 20 1.68 3.64 -8.02
C VAL A 20 1.85 4.03 -6.56
N LYS A 21 1.73 5.32 -6.25
CA LYS A 21 1.92 5.87 -4.90
C LYS A 21 0.64 6.50 -4.37
N TYR A 22 0.25 6.12 -3.15
CA TYR A 22 -0.89 6.66 -2.43
C TYR A 22 -0.48 7.23 -1.07
N ARG A 23 -1.36 8.03 -0.46
CA ARG A 23 -1.19 8.59 0.88
C ARG A 23 -2.38 8.24 1.75
N ALA A 24 -2.13 7.65 2.92
CA ALA A 24 -3.14 7.38 3.94
C ALA A 24 -2.99 8.41 5.06
N VAL A 25 -3.96 9.33 5.19
CA VAL A 25 -3.95 10.44 6.17
C VAL A 25 -4.58 10.07 7.52
N ASN A 26 -5.22 8.90 7.63
CA ASN A 26 -5.92 8.46 8.85
C ASN A 26 -5.23 7.25 9.50
N GLY A 27 -3.91 7.33 9.61
CA GLY A 27 -3.10 6.30 10.23
C GLY A 27 -3.29 4.90 9.60
N SER A 28 -3.25 3.87 10.44
CA SER A 28 -3.37 2.46 10.03
C SER A 28 -4.74 2.12 9.42
N ASN A 29 -5.81 2.84 9.82
CA ASN A 29 -7.15 2.66 9.24
C ASN A 29 -7.21 3.17 7.80
N GLY A 30 -6.52 4.28 7.50
CA GLY A 30 -6.39 4.77 6.12
C GLY A 30 -5.66 3.77 5.22
N VAL A 31 -4.60 3.13 5.74
CA VAL A 31 -3.84 2.09 5.02
C VAL A 31 -4.73 0.88 4.72
N LYS A 32 -5.48 0.38 5.72
CA LYS A 32 -6.41 -0.75 5.52
C LYS A 32 -7.46 -0.48 4.44
N ARG A 33 -8.04 0.72 4.44
CA ARG A 33 -9.00 1.14 3.40
C ARG A 33 -8.37 1.20 2.02
N LEU A 34 -7.13 1.68 1.91
CA LEU A 34 -6.40 1.67 0.64
C LEU A 34 -6.15 0.25 0.13
N VAL A 35 -5.73 -0.68 1.00
CA VAL A 35 -5.52 -2.08 0.61
C VAL A 35 -6.83 -2.71 0.09
N GLN A 36 -7.95 -2.49 0.78
CA GLN A 36 -9.27 -2.95 0.30
C GLN A 36 -9.66 -2.31 -1.04
N TYR A 37 -9.37 -1.02 -1.22
CA TYR A 37 -9.60 -0.32 -2.48
C TYR A 37 -8.76 -0.92 -3.62
N PHE A 38 -7.51 -1.30 -3.35
CA PHE A 38 -6.63 -1.94 -4.34
C PHE A 38 -7.19 -3.28 -4.81
N ASP A 39 -7.72 -4.10 -3.90
CA ASP A 39 -8.36 -5.38 -4.25
C ASP A 39 -9.55 -5.22 -5.21
N GLN A 40 -10.29 -4.12 -5.10
CA GLN A 40 -11.47 -3.84 -5.92
C GLN A 40 -11.14 -3.14 -7.23
N THR A 41 -10.12 -2.27 -7.23
CA THR A 41 -9.83 -1.36 -8.35
C THR A 41 -8.80 -1.93 -9.31
N PHE A 42 -7.79 -2.61 -8.78
CA PHE A 42 -6.68 -3.13 -9.56
C PHE A 42 -6.99 -4.58 -10.00
N VAL A 43 -7.48 -4.70 -11.23
CA VAL A 43 -7.88 -5.96 -11.86
C VAL A 43 -7.15 -6.20 -13.19
N GLY A 44 -7.20 -7.44 -13.71
CA GLY A 44 -6.53 -7.82 -14.96
C GLY A 44 -5.01 -7.54 -14.93
N ASP A 45 -4.49 -6.94 -15.98
CA ASP A 45 -3.06 -6.61 -16.11
C ASP A 45 -2.60 -5.54 -15.10
N LYS A 46 -3.52 -4.78 -14.54
CA LYS A 46 -3.24 -3.78 -13.50
C LYS A 46 -3.40 -4.34 -12.10
N LYS A 47 -3.58 -5.65 -11.92
CA LYS A 47 -3.70 -6.27 -10.59
C LYS A 47 -2.52 -5.91 -9.70
N TRP A 48 -2.78 -5.48 -8.47
CA TRP A 48 -1.70 -5.14 -7.54
C TRP A 48 -1.04 -6.42 -6.99
N LEU A 49 0.28 -6.40 -6.86
CA LEU A 49 1.08 -7.54 -6.42
C LEU A 49 1.47 -7.43 -4.94
N PHE A 50 2.06 -6.30 -4.57
CA PHE A 50 2.43 -6.00 -3.20
C PHE A 50 2.45 -4.50 -2.98
N CYS A 51 2.38 -4.07 -1.72
CA CYS A 51 2.61 -2.68 -1.36
C CYS A 51 3.43 -2.53 -0.10
N ASN A 52 4.24 -1.47 -0.07
CA ASN A 52 5.07 -1.09 1.05
C ASN A 52 4.54 0.20 1.66
N VAL A 53 4.47 0.24 2.99
CA VAL A 53 3.95 1.37 3.73
C VAL A 53 5.09 2.00 4.52
N TYR A 54 5.26 3.30 4.33
CA TYR A 54 6.25 4.12 5.00
C TYR A 54 5.55 5.18 5.84
N ASP A 55 6.03 5.42 7.05
CA ASP A 55 5.67 6.63 7.78
C ASP A 55 6.27 7.83 7.05
N LYS A 56 5.43 8.84 6.75
CA LYS A 56 5.88 10.01 5.98
C LYS A 56 6.90 10.84 6.75
N GLU A 57 6.80 10.90 8.07
CA GLU A 57 7.63 11.75 8.92
C GLU A 57 8.98 11.11 9.16
N THR A 58 8.99 9.83 9.55
CA THR A 58 10.24 9.12 9.87
C THR A 58 10.89 8.48 8.66
N GLN A 59 10.17 8.39 7.53
CA GLN A 59 10.54 7.63 6.33
C GLN A 59 10.79 6.13 6.59
N GLN A 60 10.44 5.64 7.78
CA GLN A 60 10.62 4.26 8.16
C GLN A 60 9.53 3.41 7.54
N GLN A 61 9.91 2.24 7.01
CA GLN A 61 8.95 1.24 6.58
C GLN A 61 8.24 0.63 7.80
N VAL A 62 6.91 0.67 7.81
CA VAL A 62 6.08 0.23 8.94
C VAL A 62 5.25 -1.02 8.65
N ALA A 63 4.96 -1.31 7.37
CA ALA A 63 4.20 -2.49 6.98
C ALA A 63 4.43 -2.86 5.51
N ASN A 64 4.15 -4.12 5.19
CA ASN A 64 4.06 -4.64 3.82
C ASN A 64 2.82 -5.51 3.66
N TYR A 65 2.20 -5.42 2.49
CA TYR A 65 1.08 -6.26 2.11
C TYR A 65 1.39 -6.94 0.80
N LEU A 66 1.10 -8.24 0.71
CA LEU A 66 1.22 -9.05 -0.50
C LEU A 66 -0.18 -9.48 -0.90
N ASN A 67 -0.54 -9.23 -2.16
CA ASN A 67 -1.80 -9.71 -2.70
C ASN A 67 -1.71 -11.23 -2.92
N GLY A 68 -2.58 -11.99 -2.25
CA GLY A 68 -2.81 -13.42 -2.49
C GLY A 68 -1.68 -14.42 -2.19
N LYS A 69 -0.42 -14.01 -2.00
CA LYS A 69 0.80 -14.86 -2.02
C LYS A 69 0.85 -15.74 -3.30
N ASN A 70 1.67 -15.42 -4.30
CA ASN A 70 3.09 -15.80 -4.24
C ASN A 70 3.99 -14.82 -5.01
N PRO A 71 5.22 -14.58 -4.52
CA PRO A 71 6.24 -13.80 -5.19
C PRO A 71 6.71 -14.62 -6.39
N THR A 72 6.46 -14.14 -7.60
CA THR A 72 7.08 -14.68 -8.81
C THR A 72 8.59 -14.43 -8.75
N ARG A 73 9.31 -15.31 -8.04
CA ARG A 73 10.63 -15.75 -8.47
C ARG A 73 10.45 -16.99 -9.36
N PRO A 74 11.26 -17.11 -10.43
CA PRO A 74 11.17 -18.17 -11.43
C PRO A 74 11.36 -19.57 -10.85
#